data_AF-A0A536P7H3-F1
#
_entry.id   AF-A0A536P7H3-F1
#
_cell.length_a   1.000
_cell.length_b   1.000
_cell.length_c   1.000
_cell.angle_alpha   90.00
_cell.angle_beta   90.00
_cell.angle_gamma   90.00
#
_symmetry.space_group_name_H-M   'P 1'
#
loop_
_entity.id
_entity.type
_entity.pdbx_description
1 polymer ?
#
loop_
_entity_poly.entity_id
_entity_poly.type
_entity_poly.pdbx_seq_one_letter_code
_entity_poly.pdbx_strand_id
1 'polypeptide(L)'
;MFLACPNRCSTNRFELWNASVFVDTLGRYLEYRPAESPLYRCTQCGSPAVDLGEVPNAMQAEHERELERVSDYACPACETLFTAPLGQSPVVCPACGQTFPVSQQTG
;
A
#
# COMPACT_ATOMS: atom_id res chain seq x y z
N MET A 1 0.11 -5.39 -15.91
CA MET A 1 1.50 -4.92 -15.88
C MET A 1 1.60 -3.52 -16.46
N PHE A 2 2.11 -2.58 -15.65
CA PHE A 2 2.38 -1.19 -15.99
C PHE A 2 3.79 -0.85 -15.47
N LEU A 3 4.81 -1.08 -16.31
CA LEU A 3 6.21 -0.88 -15.94
C LEU A 3 6.58 0.61 -15.93
N ALA A 4 7.20 1.06 -14.84
CA ALA A 4 7.73 2.39 -14.70
C ALA A 4 9.22 2.37 -14.33
N CYS A 5 9.98 3.30 -14.91
CA CYS A 5 11.36 3.53 -14.51
C CYS A 5 11.37 4.49 -13.31
N PRO A 6 11.96 4.12 -12.16
CA PRO A 6 12.01 5.01 -10.98
C PRO A 6 12.81 6.29 -11.25
N ASN A 7 13.75 6.26 -12.19
CA ASN A 7 14.50 7.42 -12.65
C ASN A 7 13.75 8.30 -13.68
N ARG A 8 12.46 8.00 -13.94
CA ARG A 8 11.57 8.77 -14.84
C ARG A 8 12.10 8.95 -16.27
N CYS A 9 12.83 7.96 -16.79
CA CYS A 9 13.23 7.92 -18.19
C CYS A 9 12.00 7.91 -19.10
N SER A 10 11.99 8.71 -20.17
CA SER A 10 10.84 8.89 -21.07
C SER A 10 10.71 7.83 -22.16
N THR A 11 11.63 6.87 -22.22
CA THR A 11 11.71 5.89 -23.33
C THR A 11 10.66 4.81 -23.29
N ASN A 12 10.03 4.53 -22.14
CA ASN A 12 9.04 3.45 -21.94
C ASN A 12 9.47 2.09 -22.56
N ARG A 13 10.78 1.84 -22.60
CA ARG A 13 11.36 0.63 -23.21
C ARG A 13 12.15 -0.13 -22.16
N PHE A 14 11.73 -1.36 -21.93
CA PHE A 14 12.26 -2.25 -20.91
C PHE A 14 12.70 -3.56 -21.53
N GLU A 15 13.70 -4.19 -20.93
CA GLU A 15 14.13 -5.54 -21.31
C GLU A 15 14.07 -6.48 -20.12
N LEU A 16 13.91 -7.77 -20.42
CA LEU A 16 13.85 -8.83 -19.44
C LEU A 16 15.23 -9.06 -18.84
N TRP A 17 15.30 -9.05 -17.51
CA TRP A 17 16.46 -9.38 -16.71
C TRP A 17 16.13 -10.60 -15.86
N ASN A 18 16.50 -11.78 -16.33
CA ASN A 18 16.04 -13.04 -15.75
C ASN A 18 17.08 -13.74 -14.86
N ALA A 19 18.26 -13.17 -14.66
CA ALA A 19 19.29 -13.78 -13.83
C ALA A 19 20.26 -12.77 -13.21
N SER A 20 20.68 -13.05 -11.98
CA SER A 20 21.86 -12.44 -11.37
C SER A 20 23.10 -13.26 -11.73
N VAL A 21 24.22 -12.58 -11.97
CA VAL A 21 25.53 -13.22 -12.21
C VAL A 21 26.45 -12.88 -11.06
N PHE A 22 27.09 -13.90 -10.50
CA PHE A 22 28.03 -13.78 -9.39
C PHE A 22 29.46 -13.94 -9.93
N VAL A 23 30.34 -13.08 -9.45
CA VAL A 23 31.76 -13.06 -9.82
C VAL A 23 32.63 -13.03 -8.56
N ASP A 24 33.87 -13.49 -8.68
CA ASP A 24 34.86 -13.35 -7.60
C ASP A 24 35.41 -11.91 -7.51
N THR A 25 36.34 -11.68 -6.58
CA THR A 25 36.96 -10.37 -6.37
C THR A 25 37.81 -9.90 -7.56
N LEU A 26 38.13 -10.78 -8.51
CA LEU A 26 38.85 -10.46 -9.75
C LEU A 26 37.90 -10.31 -10.95
N GLY A 27 36.58 -10.40 -10.72
CA GLY A 27 35.56 -10.32 -11.77
C GLY A 27 35.41 -11.60 -12.58
N ARG A 28 35.98 -12.73 -12.15
CA ARG A 28 35.81 -14.02 -12.84
C ARG A 28 34.45 -14.60 -12.51
N TYR A 29 33.79 -15.13 -13.54
CA TYR A 29 32.50 -15.80 -13.39
C TYR A 29 32.55 -16.93 -12.37
N LEU A 30 31.56 -16.98 -11.48
CA LEU A 30 31.35 -18.07 -10.52
C LEU A 30 30.09 -18.85 -10.85
N GLU A 31 28.94 -18.18 -10.84
CA GLU A 31 27.63 -18.79 -11.08
C GLU A 31 26.63 -17.75 -11.60
N TYR A 32 25.53 -18.22 -12.17
CA TYR A 32 24.33 -17.41 -12.39
C TYR A 32 23.16 -18.02 -11.61
N ARG A 33 22.29 -17.16 -11.09
CA ARG A 33 21.04 -17.59 -10.45
C ARG A 33 19.86 -17.00 -11.20
N PRO A 34 18.98 -17.82 -11.78
CA PRO A 34 17.76 -17.33 -12.40
C PRO A 34 16.87 -16.70 -11.33
N ALA A 35 16.22 -15.58 -11.67
CA ALA A 35 15.22 -14.98 -10.81
C ALA A 35 13.93 -15.83 -10.87
N GLU A 36 13.29 -16.05 -9.72
CA GLU A 36 12.00 -16.76 -9.67
C GLU A 36 10.87 -15.98 -10.36
N SER A 37 10.98 -14.65 -10.37
CA SER A 37 10.07 -13.74 -11.05
C SER A 37 10.81 -12.92 -12.10
N PRO A 38 10.15 -12.54 -13.22
CA PRO A 38 10.77 -11.73 -14.24
C PRO A 38 11.10 -10.35 -13.68
N LEU A 39 12.38 -9.97 -13.67
CA LEU A 39 12.80 -8.60 -13.44
C LEU A 39 12.86 -7.88 -14.78
N TYR A 40 12.48 -6.61 -14.79
CA TYR A 40 12.58 -5.76 -15.97
C TYR A 40 13.55 -4.63 -15.68
N ARG A 41 14.34 -4.20 -16.66
CA ARG A 41 15.19 -3.01 -16.53
C ARG A 41 14.95 -2.00 -17.63
N CYS A 42 15.07 -0.73 -17.29
CA CYS A 42 14.98 0.36 -18.24
C CYS A 42 16.16 0.29 -19.23
N THR A 43 15.88 0.25 -20.53
CA THR A 43 16.93 0.18 -21.55
C THR A 43 17.74 1.49 -21.70
N GLN A 44 17.31 2.58 -21.06
CA GLN A 44 18.02 3.86 -21.10
C GLN A 44 19.02 4.03 -19.94
N CYS A 45 18.62 3.67 -18.71
CA CYS A 45 19.46 3.88 -17.53
C CYS A 45 19.87 2.59 -16.81
N GLY A 46 19.39 1.43 -17.24
CA GLY A 46 19.68 0.13 -16.61
C GLY A 46 18.98 -0.10 -15.27
N SER A 47 18.24 0.88 -14.74
CA SER A 47 17.54 0.74 -13.46
C SER A 47 16.49 -0.37 -13.51
N PRO A 48 16.34 -1.17 -12.44
CA PRO A 48 15.18 -2.05 -12.28
C PRO A 48 13.89 -1.25 -12.43
N ALA A 49 12.97 -1.77 -13.23
CA ALA A 49 11.64 -1.21 -13.39
C ALA A 49 10.71 -1.73 -12.29
N VAL A 50 9.73 -0.92 -11.93
CA VAL A 50 8.67 -1.29 -10.99
C VAL A 50 7.38 -1.53 -11.76
N ASP A 51 6.68 -2.62 -11.46
CA ASP A 51 5.32 -2.84 -11.99
C ASP A 51 4.32 -2.14 -11.06
N LEU A 52 3.70 -1.07 -11.57
CA LEU A 52 2.70 -0.30 -10.87
C LEU A 52 1.26 -0.76 -11.21
N GLY A 53 1.10 -1.86 -11.96
CA GLY A 53 -0.20 -2.36 -12.41
C GLY A 53 -1.13 -2.75 -11.26
N GLU A 54 -0.58 -3.25 -10.15
CA GLU A 54 -1.36 -3.65 -8.97
C GLU A 54 -1.56 -2.51 -7.95
N VAL A 55 -0.90 -1.36 -8.13
CA VAL A 55 -0.99 -0.24 -7.19
C VAL A 55 -2.42 0.26 -7.02
N PRO A 56 -3.25 0.45 -8.07
CA PRO A 56 -4.63 0.87 -7.89
C PRO A 56 -5.44 -0.10 -7.01
N ASN A 57 -5.27 -1.41 -7.21
CA ASN A 57 -5.96 -2.43 -6.42
C ASN A 57 -5.49 -2.41 -4.96
N ALA A 58 -4.18 -2.29 -4.73
CA ALA A 58 -3.61 -2.21 -3.38
C ALA A 58 -4.11 -0.96 -2.62
N MET A 59 -4.16 0.19 -3.29
CA MET A 59 -4.68 1.44 -2.72
C MET A 59 -6.18 1.34 -2.39
N GLN A 60 -6.97 0.70 -3.26
CA GLN A 60 -8.40 0.47 -3.01
C GLN A 60 -8.61 -0.46 -1.81
N ALA A 61 -7.87 -1.57 -1.73
CA ALA A 61 -7.94 -2.49 -0.61
C ALA A 61 -7.53 -1.83 0.71
N GLU A 62 -6.52 -0.95 0.70
CA GLU A 62 -6.14 -0.17 1.88
C GLU A 62 -7.27 0.80 2.30
N HIS A 63 -7.89 1.48 1.34
CA HIS A 63 -9.02 2.37 1.59
C HIS A 63 -10.22 1.63 2.21
N GLU A 64 -10.58 0.45 1.67
CA GLU A 64 -11.65 -0.38 2.23
C GLU A 64 -11.37 -0.80 3.68
N ARG A 65 -10.12 -1.18 3.98
CA ARG A 65 -9.70 -1.49 5.35
C ARG A 65 -9.72 -0.27 6.28
N GLU A 66 -9.52 0.92 5.74
CA GLU A 66 -9.66 2.16 6.50
C GLU A 66 -11.12 2.48 6.82
N LEU A 67 -12.04 2.24 5.89
CA LEU A 67 -13.49 2.38 6.11
C LEU A 67 -14.04 1.38 7.14
N GLU A 68 -13.43 0.20 7.26
CA GLU A 68 -13.76 -0.80 8.27
C GLU A 68 -13.23 -0.48 9.68
N ARG A 69 -12.42 0.59 9.84
CA ARG A 69 -11.93 0.96 11.18
C ARG A 69 -13.10 1.40 12.05
N VAL A 70 -13.06 0.95 13.30
CA VAL A 70 -14.03 1.30 14.33
C VAL A 70 -13.37 2.06 15.47
N SER A 71 -14.16 2.84 16.21
CA SER A 71 -13.73 3.58 17.41
C SER A 71 -14.68 3.34 18.56
N ASP A 72 -14.13 3.44 19.77
CA ASP A 72 -14.90 3.38 21.00
C ASP A 72 -15.44 4.76 21.36
N TYR A 73 -16.73 4.82 21.68
CA TYR A 73 -17.46 6.02 22.04
C TYR A 73 -18.12 5.86 23.40
N ALA A 74 -18.14 6.95 24.18
CA ALA A 74 -18.96 7.07 25.39
C ALA A 74 -20.17 7.95 25.10
N CYS A 75 -21.38 7.46 25.39
CA CYS A 75 -22.59 8.25 25.23
C CYS A 75 -22.62 9.41 26.26
N PRO A 76 -22.77 10.67 25.85
CA PRO A 76 -22.80 11.79 26.81
C PRO A 76 -24.09 11.84 27.66
N ALA A 77 -25.13 11.08 27.30
CA ALA A 77 -26.42 11.08 28.00
C ALA A 77 -26.60 9.92 28.97
N CYS A 78 -26.08 8.73 28.65
CA CYS A 78 -26.25 7.52 29.47
C CYS A 78 -24.94 6.81 29.80
N GLU A 79 -23.80 7.38 29.41
CA GLU A 79 -22.44 6.91 29.70
C GLU A 79 -22.12 5.49 29.18
N THR A 80 -23.00 4.91 28.37
CA THR A 80 -22.76 3.60 27.75
C THR A 80 -21.58 3.68 26.78
N LEU A 81 -20.65 2.74 26.92
CA LEU A 81 -19.55 2.52 25.98
C LEU A 81 -20.01 1.63 24.83
N PHE A 82 -19.70 2.02 23.60
CA PHE A 82 -20.01 1.23 22.40
C PHE A 82 -19.04 1.54 21.28
N THR A 83 -18.96 0.64 20.30
CA THR A 83 -18.08 0.76 19.15
C THR A 83 -18.90 1.16 17.91
N ALA A 84 -18.39 2.09 17.10
CA ALA A 84 -19.00 2.50 15.84
C ALA A 84 -17.94 2.84 14.78
N PRO A 85 -18.27 2.90 13.48
CA PRO A 85 -17.33 3.29 12.43
C PRO A 85 -16.58 4.59 12.75
N LEU A 86 -15.27 4.59 12.48
CA LEU A 86 -14.39 5.75 12.68
C LEU A 86 -14.87 6.90 11.78
N GLY A 87 -15.01 8.11 12.35
CA GLY A 87 -15.42 9.30 11.61
C GLY A 87 -16.91 9.36 11.24
N GLN A 88 -17.74 8.43 11.73
CA GLN A 88 -19.19 8.52 11.60
C GLN A 88 -19.70 9.81 12.25
N SER A 89 -20.47 10.61 11.51
CA SER A 89 -21.12 11.81 12.04
C SER A 89 -22.48 12.02 11.36
N PRO A 90 -23.58 12.10 12.11
CA PRO A 90 -23.67 11.98 13.56
C PRO A 90 -23.57 10.52 14.06
N VAL A 91 -23.21 10.33 15.33
CA VAL A 91 -23.24 9.02 16.02
C VAL A 91 -24.53 8.87 16.82
N VAL A 92 -25.12 7.68 16.81
CA VAL A 92 -26.34 7.35 17.55
C VAL A 92 -26.03 6.29 18.60
N CYS A 93 -26.34 6.57 19.87
CA CYS A 93 -26.17 5.61 20.96
C CYS A 93 -27.18 4.45 20.82
N PRO A 94 -26.73 3.19 20.80
CA PRO A 94 -27.63 2.04 20.68
C PRO A 94 -28.46 1.78 21.94
N ALA A 95 -28.02 2.26 23.11
CA ALA A 95 -28.69 2.02 24.38
C ALA A 95 -29.85 2.99 24.65
N CYS A 96 -29.66 4.28 24.37
CA CYS A 96 -30.65 5.32 24.68
C CYS A 96 -31.17 6.10 23.46
N GLY A 97 -30.63 5.85 22.25
CA GLY A 97 -31.04 6.52 21.02
C GLY A 97 -30.52 7.95 20.86
N GLN A 98 -29.70 8.45 21.79
CA GLN A 98 -29.16 9.81 21.71
C GLN A 98 -28.25 9.98 20.50
N THR A 99 -28.50 11.03 19.71
CA THR A 99 -27.65 11.43 18.58
C THR A 99 -26.70 12.55 19.00
N PHE A 100 -25.41 12.41 18.75
CA PHE A 100 -24.41 13.42 19.12
C PHE A 100 -23.26 13.51 18.09
N PRO A 101 -22.64 14.71 17.91
CA PRO A 101 -21.49 14.86 17.05
C PRO A 101 -20.24 14.26 17.70
N VAL A 102 -19.34 13.72 16.89
CA VAL A 102 -18.01 13.33 17.34
C VAL A 102 -17.08 14.53 17.22
N SER A 103 -16.75 15.18 18.32
CA SER A 103 -15.55 16.01 18.38
C SER A 103 -14.36 15.06 18.38
N GLN A 104 -13.50 15.15 17.36
CA GLN A 104 -12.23 14.42 17.36
C GLN A 104 -11.51 14.76 18.68
N GLN A 105 -11.46 13.81 19.62
CA GLN A 105 -10.56 13.93 20.74
C GLN A 105 -9.17 13.60 20.20
N THR A 106 -8.46 14.64 19.78
CA THR A 106 -7.01 14.60 19.58
C THR A 106 -6.37 14.34 20.94
N GLY A 107 -5.98 13.08 21.17
CA GLY A 107 -5.02 12.68 22.18
C GLY A 107 -3.66 12.46 21.53
#